data_AF-A0A949D555-F1
#
_entry.id   AF-A0A949D555-F1
#
_cell.length_a   1.000
_cell.length_b   1.000
_cell.length_c   1.000
_cell.angle_alpha   90.00
_cell.angle_beta   90.00
_cell.angle_gamma   90.00
#
_symmetry.space_group_name_H-M   'P 1'
#
loop_
_entity.id
_entity.type
_entity.pdbx_description
1 polymer ?
#
loop_
_entity_poly.entity_id
_entity_poly.type
_entity_poly.pdbx_seq_one_letter_code
_entity_poly.pdbx_strand_id
1 'polypeptide(L)'
;MPFNRSVFAHLLKPLSRRRFAASVARHDGDAYDKNFSSWDHLVALIFGQLSGAGSLRGLAAGWAANGHHHYHLGAGRIVRRALSDANRRRPVAV
;
A
#
# COMPACT_ATOMS: atom_id res chain seq x y z
N MET A 1 -14.05 -19.00 -11.68
CA MET A 1 -12.69 -18.94 -12.27
C MET A 1 -11.68 -19.02 -11.14
N PRO A 2 -10.62 -19.85 -11.24
CA PRO A 2 -9.60 -19.93 -10.20
C PRO A 2 -8.89 -18.57 -10.07
N PHE A 3 -8.62 -18.15 -8.84
CA PHE A 3 -7.89 -16.92 -8.56
C PHE A 3 -6.45 -17.04 -9.12
N ASN A 4 -6.11 -16.19 -10.09
CA ASN A 4 -4.75 -16.05 -10.56
C ASN A 4 -4.08 -14.85 -9.87
N ARG A 5 -2.93 -15.07 -9.23
CA ARG A 5 -2.19 -13.98 -8.57
C ARG A 5 -1.63 -13.02 -9.62
N SER A 6 -1.86 -11.73 -9.44
CA SER A 6 -1.25 -10.71 -10.29
C SER A 6 0.27 -10.73 -10.21
N VAL A 7 0.96 -10.21 -11.23
CA VAL A 7 2.43 -10.01 -11.21
C VAL A 7 2.85 -9.19 -9.99
N PHE A 8 2.08 -8.17 -9.66
CA PHE A 8 2.30 -7.35 -8.47
C PHE A 8 2.22 -8.15 -7.16
N ALA A 9 1.29 -9.13 -7.06
CA ALA A 9 1.22 -10.02 -5.91
C ALA A 9 2.47 -10.91 -5.78
N HIS A 10 3.09 -11.30 -6.89
CA HIS A 10 4.37 -12.01 -6.88
C HIS A 10 5.52 -11.11 -6.44
N LEU A 11 5.55 -9.85 -6.87
CA LEU A 11 6.55 -8.87 -6.46
C LEU A 11 6.50 -8.57 -4.95
N LEU A 12 5.32 -8.62 -4.34
CA LEU A 12 5.15 -8.42 -2.90
C LEU A 12 5.43 -9.68 -2.06
N LYS A 13 5.48 -10.87 -2.68
CA LYS A 13 5.70 -12.16 -1.99
C LYS A 13 6.95 -12.22 -1.10
N PRO A 14 8.10 -11.62 -1.48
CA PRO A 14 9.29 -11.62 -0.63
C PRO A 14 9.15 -10.78 0.65
N LEU A 15 8.19 -9.85 0.69
CA LEU A 15 8.00 -8.98 1.84
C LEU A 15 7.31 -9.74 2.98
N SER A 16 8.04 -9.96 4.06
CA SER A 16 7.48 -10.59 5.25
C SER A 16 6.53 -9.64 5.96
N ARG A 17 5.22 -9.89 5.84
CA ARG A 17 4.18 -9.15 6.59
C ARG A 17 4.43 -9.14 8.08
N ARG A 18 4.91 -10.25 8.64
CA ARG A 18 5.20 -10.36 10.08
C ARG A 18 6.33 -9.44 10.50
N ARG A 19 7.45 -9.41 9.76
CA ARG A 19 8.57 -8.51 10.04
C ARG A 19 8.16 -7.05 9.88
N PHE A 20 7.39 -6.76 8.83
CA PHE A 20 6.87 -5.41 8.61
C PHE A 20 5.95 -4.98 9.75
N ALA A 21 4.98 -5.80 10.16
CA ALA A 21 4.10 -5.50 11.28
C ALA A 21 4.87 -5.28 12.59
N ALA A 22 5.92 -6.05 12.86
CA ALA A 22 6.79 -5.81 14.02
C ALA A 22 7.50 -4.45 13.96
N SER A 23 7.95 -4.03 12.78
CA SER A 23 8.53 -2.69 12.57
C SER A 23 7.49 -1.59 12.79
N VAL A 24 6.30 -1.74 12.21
CA VAL A 24 5.19 -0.78 12.38
C VAL A 24 4.85 -0.64 13.87
N ALA A 25 4.74 -1.74 14.60
CA ALA A 25 4.47 -1.72 16.04
C ALA A 25 5.59 -1.04 16.84
N ARG A 26 6.86 -1.28 16.48
CA ARG A 26 8.02 -0.66 17.17
C ARG A 26 8.03 0.86 17.05
N HIS A 27 7.56 1.40 15.93
CA HIS A 27 7.61 2.83 15.62
C HIS A 27 6.23 3.51 15.66
N ASP A 28 5.21 2.81 16.15
CA ASP A 28 3.82 3.27 16.19
C ASP A 28 3.33 3.81 14.83
N GLY A 29 3.71 3.12 13.74
CA GLY A 29 3.51 3.59 12.36
C GLY A 29 2.05 3.67 11.91
N ASP A 30 1.15 3.00 12.65
CA ASP A 30 -0.30 3.04 12.45
C ASP A 30 -1.03 3.88 13.54
N ALA A 31 -0.28 4.66 14.32
CA ALA A 31 -0.87 5.61 15.25
C ALA A 31 -1.88 6.51 14.54
N TYR A 32 -3.11 6.57 15.08
CA TYR A 32 -4.21 7.38 14.57
C TYR A 32 -4.78 6.98 13.19
N ASP A 33 -4.34 5.87 12.60
CA ASP A 33 -4.82 5.41 11.31
C ASP A 33 -6.06 4.52 11.42
N LYS A 34 -7.18 4.99 10.84
CA LYS A 34 -8.47 4.30 10.91
C LYS A 34 -8.72 3.36 9.74
N ASN A 35 -8.34 3.77 8.53
CA ASN A 35 -8.73 3.11 7.27
C ASN A 35 -7.58 2.98 6.26
N PHE A 36 -6.36 3.36 6.63
CA PHE A 36 -5.19 3.35 5.75
C PHE A 36 -3.94 2.98 6.54
N SER A 37 -3.61 1.69 6.54
CA SER A 37 -2.51 1.13 7.33
C SER A 37 -1.14 1.41 6.71
N SER A 38 -0.09 1.09 7.46
CA SER A 38 1.31 1.10 6.99
C SER A 38 1.52 0.11 5.87
N TRP A 39 0.76 -0.99 5.88
CA TRP A 39 0.78 -1.95 4.79
C TRP A 39 0.15 -1.37 3.53
N ASP A 40 -1.02 -0.72 3.64
CA ASP A 40 -1.68 -0.07 2.50
C ASP A 40 -0.77 1.00 1.87
N HIS A 41 -0.06 1.74 2.72
CA HIS A 41 0.86 2.78 2.28
C HIS A 41 2.12 2.22 1.60
N LEU A 42 2.74 1.19 2.17
CA LEU A 42 3.87 0.51 1.53
C LEU A 42 3.47 -0.01 0.15
N VAL A 43 2.32 -0.69 0.07
CA VAL A 43 1.78 -1.21 -1.18
C VAL A 43 1.50 -0.08 -2.18
N ALA A 44 0.94 1.04 -1.72
CA ALA A 44 0.72 2.23 -2.54
C ALA A 44 2.03 2.78 -3.14
N LEU A 45 3.07 2.89 -2.33
CA LEU A 45 4.37 3.43 -2.76
C LEU A 45 5.04 2.51 -3.79
N ILE A 46 5.06 1.20 -3.54
CA ILE A 46 5.61 0.22 -4.50
C ILE A 46 4.80 0.24 -5.79
N PHE A 47 3.47 0.28 -5.71
CA PHE A 47 2.61 0.38 -6.89
C PHE A 47 2.89 1.66 -7.68
N GLY A 48 3.01 2.81 -7.00
CA GLY A 48 3.33 4.09 -7.62
C GLY A 48 4.63 4.06 -8.40
N GLN A 49 5.68 3.49 -7.80
CA GLN A 49 6.99 3.37 -8.43
C GLN A 49 6.96 2.45 -9.65
N LEU A 50 6.31 1.28 -9.55
CA LEU A 50 6.28 0.30 -10.63
C LEU A 50 5.32 0.67 -11.78
N SER A 51 4.25 1.39 -11.47
CA SER A 51 3.29 1.86 -12.48
C SER A 51 3.74 3.15 -13.18
N GLY A 52 4.84 3.78 -12.73
CA GLY A 52 5.28 5.07 -13.25
C GLY A 52 4.28 6.20 -12.96
N ALA A 53 3.51 6.10 -11.87
CA ALA A 53 2.47 7.08 -11.57
C ALA A 53 3.08 8.44 -11.20
N GLY A 54 3.02 9.40 -12.14
CA GLY A 54 3.53 10.76 -11.94
C GLY A 54 2.72 11.65 -11.00
N SER A 55 1.62 11.15 -10.42
CA SER A 55 0.82 11.91 -9.45
C SER A 55 0.03 11.01 -8.49
N LEU A 56 -0.29 11.53 -7.31
CA LEU A 56 -1.15 10.82 -6.33
C LEU A 56 -2.54 10.52 -6.89
N ARG A 57 -3.05 11.37 -7.80
CA ARG A 57 -4.34 11.12 -8.48
C ARG A 57 -4.23 9.96 -9.46
N GLY A 58 -3.18 9.95 -10.28
CA GLY A 58 -2.91 8.86 -11.23
C GLY A 58 -2.73 7.53 -10.51
N LEU A 59 -1.98 7.52 -9.40
CA LEU A 59 -1.79 6.35 -8.56
C LEU A 59 -3.12 5.81 -8.02
N ALA A 60 -3.92 6.68 -7.38
CA ALA A 60 -5.20 6.25 -6.81
C ALA A 60 -6.19 5.76 -7.88
N ALA A 61 -6.19 6.38 -9.07
CA ALA A 61 -7.02 5.95 -10.20
C ALA A 61 -6.57 4.59 -10.77
N GLY A 62 -5.26 4.42 -10.99
CA GLY A 62 -4.69 3.16 -11.47
C GLY A 62 -4.88 2.01 -10.49
N TRP A 63 -4.79 2.28 -9.19
CA TRP A 63 -5.13 1.32 -8.15
C TRP A 63 -6.61 0.96 -8.20
N ALA A 64 -7.51 1.94 -8.21
CA ALA A 64 -8.96 1.70 -8.24
C ALA A 64 -9.40 0.87 -9.47
N ALA A 65 -8.74 1.06 -10.63
CA ALA A 65 -8.99 0.26 -11.83
C ALA A 65 -8.65 -1.23 -11.68
N ASN A 66 -7.80 -1.60 -10.71
CA ASN A 66 -7.35 -2.97 -10.45
C ASN A 66 -7.96 -3.58 -9.18
N GLY A 67 -9.13 -3.07 -8.76
CA GLY A 67 -9.84 -3.40 -7.52
C GLY A 67 -9.93 -4.89 -7.15
N HIS A 68 -10.11 -5.74 -8.15
CA HIS A 68 -10.30 -7.18 -7.97
C HIS A 68 -9.08 -7.89 -7.34
N HIS A 69 -7.89 -7.33 -7.41
CA HIS A 69 -6.68 -7.93 -6.85
C HIS A 69 -6.39 -7.51 -5.40
N HIS A 70 -7.02 -6.44 -4.91
CA HIS A 70 -6.66 -5.79 -3.64
C HIS A 70 -6.79 -6.73 -2.43
N TYR A 71 -7.86 -7.52 -2.38
CA TYR A 71 -8.11 -8.46 -1.29
C TYR A 71 -6.94 -9.45 -1.09
N HIS A 72 -6.42 -10.00 -2.19
CA HIS A 72 -5.31 -10.96 -2.14
C HIS A 72 -3.96 -10.32 -1.85
N LEU A 73 -3.87 -9.00 -2.02
CA LEU A 73 -2.73 -8.17 -1.60
C LEU A 73 -2.85 -7.71 -0.16
N GLY A 74 -3.93 -8.11 0.55
CA GLY A 74 -4.26 -7.67 1.90
C GLY A 74 -4.11 -6.17 2.09
N ALA A 75 -4.45 -5.42 1.04
CA ALA A 75 -4.42 -3.97 0.97
C ALA A 75 -5.78 -3.48 0.52
N GLY A 76 -6.23 -2.36 1.08
CA GLY A 76 -7.56 -1.81 0.85
C GLY A 76 -7.62 -0.83 -0.33
N ARG A 77 -8.68 -0.03 -0.32
CA ARG A 77 -8.84 1.08 -1.26
C ARG A 77 -7.82 2.18 -0.93
N ILE A 78 -7.00 2.55 -1.91
CA ILE A 78 -6.15 3.74 -1.80
C ILE A 78 -6.96 4.97 -2.21
N VAL A 79 -7.14 5.90 -1.27
CA VAL A 79 -7.76 7.20 -1.51
C VAL A 79 -6.68 8.27 -1.51
N ARG A 80 -6.69 9.15 -2.53
CA ARG A 80 -5.69 10.21 -2.71
C ARG A 80 -5.42 11.03 -1.44
N ARG A 81 -6.49 11.41 -0.71
CA ARG A 81 -6.38 12.19 0.53
C ARG A 81 -5.61 11.41 1.61
N ALA A 82 -6.02 10.17 1.89
CA ALA A 82 -5.36 9.31 2.86
C ALA A 82 -3.89 9.07 2.51
N LEU A 83 -3.59 8.83 1.24
CA LEU A 83 -2.21 8.67 0.76
C LEU A 83 -1.38 9.95 0.95
N SER A 84 -1.94 11.11 0.62
CA SER A 84 -1.27 12.40 0.84
C SER A 84 -1.01 12.67 2.33
N ASP A 85 -1.98 12.36 3.19
CA ASP A 85 -1.87 12.55 4.63
C ASP A 85 -0.84 11.57 5.24
N ALA A 86 -0.78 10.33 4.76
CA ALA A 86 0.22 9.35 5.15
C ALA A 86 1.63 9.75 4.71
N ASN A 87 1.80 10.21 3.46
CA ASN A 87 3.09 10.74 2.97
C ASN A 87 3.61 11.91 3.79
N ARG A 88 2.72 12.74 4.36
CA ARG A 88 3.11 13.86 5.22
C ARG A 88 3.49 13.42 6.63
N ARG A 89 2.72 12.47 7.21
CA ARG A 89 2.87 12.08 8.62
C ARG A 89 3.97 11.05 8.86
N ARG A 90 4.18 10.13 7.92
CA ARG A 90 5.14 9.03 8.07
C ARG A 90 6.50 9.45 7.50
N PRO A 91 7.53 9.66 8.34
CA PRO A 91 8.83 10.13 7.87
C PRO A 91 9.54 9.06 7.04
N VAL A 92 10.40 9.51 6.11
CA VAL A 92 11.19 8.62 5.22
C VAL A 92 12.30 7.90 5.98
N ALA A 93 12.80 8.51 7.05
CA ALA A 93 13.80 7.94 7.94
C ALA A 93 13.12 7.61 9.28
N VAL A 94 12.98 6.31 9.54
CA VAL A 94 12.55 5.72 10.83
C VAL A 94 13.62 4.72 11.23
#